data_AF-A0A8X7QD95-F1
#
_entry.id   AF-A0A8X7QD95-F1
#
_cell.length_a   1.000
_cell.length_b   1.000
_cell.length_c   1.000
_cell.angle_alpha   90.00
_cell.angle_beta   90.00
_cell.angle_gamma   90.00
#
_symmetry.space_group_name_H-M   'P 1'
#
loop_
_entity.id
_entity.type
_entity.pdbx_description
1 polymer ?
#
loop_
_entity_poly.entity_id
_entity_poly.type
_entity_poly.pdbx_seq_one_letter_code
_entity_poly.pdbx_strand_id
1 'polypeptide(L)'
;MRNYTSNGVLLVLCNGGLNQMRSAICDMVAVARLLNLTLVVPELDKTSFWADPSGFEDIFDVRHFIDSLRDEVRIFRRLPKRYSTKSGYQMFQMPPVSWSDDNYYLNQILPLFSKHKVVHFNRTDTRLANNGLPLSLQRLRCRVNFQGLKFTPQLEVLGSKLVRMLQQRGPFVALHLR
;
A
#
# COMPACT_ATOMS: atom_id res chain seq x y z
N MET A 1 3.90 -17.86 -17.56
CA MET A 1 3.99 -17.16 -16.25
C MET A 1 5.40 -16.60 -16.11
N ARG A 2 5.58 -15.30 -15.84
CA ARG A 2 6.92 -14.73 -15.57
C ARG A 2 7.51 -15.42 -14.34
N ASN A 3 8.76 -15.89 -14.45
CA ASN A 3 9.49 -16.43 -13.31
C ASN A 3 9.92 -15.25 -12.42
N TYR A 4 9.07 -14.85 -11.47
CA TYR A 4 9.31 -13.70 -10.59
C TYR A 4 10.29 -14.09 -9.48
N THR A 5 11.51 -13.56 -9.55
CA THR A 5 12.52 -13.67 -8.49
C THR A 5 12.50 -12.39 -7.67
N SER A 6 12.21 -12.50 -6.38
CA SER A 6 12.04 -11.37 -5.44
C SER A 6 13.30 -11.15 -4.61
N ASN A 7 13.69 -9.89 -4.36
CA ASN A 7 14.83 -9.56 -3.50
C ASN A 7 14.53 -9.76 -1.99
N GLY A 8 13.26 -9.70 -1.61
CA GLY A 8 12.80 -9.93 -0.24
C GLY A 8 11.29 -9.74 -0.10
N VAL A 9 10.81 -9.75 1.14
CA VAL A 9 9.40 -9.51 1.49
C VAL A 9 9.27 -8.24 2.32
N LEU A 10 8.42 -7.32 1.86
CA LEU A 10 8.14 -6.05 2.51
C LEU A 10 6.78 -6.11 3.21
N LEU A 11 6.78 -5.83 4.51
CA LEU A 11 5.57 -5.49 5.29
C LEU A 11 5.55 -3.98 5.52
N VAL A 12 4.36 -3.40 5.55
CA VAL A 12 4.19 -1.96 5.75
C VAL A 12 3.03 -1.68 6.69
N LEU A 13 3.26 -0.80 7.65
CA LEU A 13 2.24 -0.20 8.49
C LEU A 13 2.02 1.25 8.02
N CYS A 14 0.87 1.50 7.40
CA CYS A 14 0.47 2.80 6.91
C CYS A 14 -0.18 3.61 8.02
N ASN A 15 0.44 4.71 8.41
CA ASN A 15 -0.01 5.61 9.46
C ASN A 15 -0.51 6.95 8.93
N GLY A 16 -1.23 7.70 9.78
CA GLY A 16 -1.88 8.95 9.41
C GLY A 16 -3.40 8.80 9.20
N GLY A 17 -4.04 9.82 8.64
CA GLY A 17 -5.45 9.72 8.26
C GLY A 17 -5.68 8.86 7.02
N LEU A 18 -6.92 8.43 6.74
CA LEU A 18 -7.21 7.49 5.63
C LEU A 18 -6.63 7.93 4.28
N ASN A 19 -6.71 9.22 3.92
CA ASN A 19 -6.11 9.72 2.69
C ASN A 19 -4.57 9.72 2.72
N GLN A 20 -3.95 9.92 3.89
CA GLN A 20 -2.49 9.80 4.05
C GLN A 20 -2.06 8.34 3.95
N MET A 21 -2.81 7.42 4.57
CA MET A 21 -2.59 5.98 4.45
C MET A 21 -2.72 5.52 2.99
N ARG A 22 -3.72 6.01 2.24
CA ARG A 22 -3.85 5.76 0.79
C ARG A 22 -2.61 6.19 0.02
N SER A 23 -2.11 7.40 0.26
CA SER A 23 -0.87 7.88 -0.36
C SER A 23 0.33 7.00 0.01
N ALA A 24 0.44 6.62 1.29
CA ALA A 24 1.51 5.74 1.75
C ALA A 24 1.47 4.35 1.09
N ILE A 25 0.28 3.76 0.89
CA ILE A 25 0.13 2.51 0.15
C ILE A 25 0.66 2.66 -1.29
N CYS A 26 0.33 3.77 -1.96
CA CYS A 26 0.81 4.05 -3.31
C CYS A 26 2.34 4.13 -3.37
N ASP A 27 2.94 4.81 -2.39
CA ASP A 27 4.40 4.94 -2.28
C ASP A 27 5.05 3.58 -2.03
N MET A 28 4.49 2.77 -1.13
CA MET A 28 5.06 1.47 -0.79
C MET A 28 4.94 0.44 -1.91
N VAL A 29 3.87 0.50 -2.72
CA VAL A 29 3.80 -0.30 -3.96
C VAL A 29 4.89 0.14 -4.95
N ALA A 30 5.12 1.45 -5.09
CA ALA A 30 6.18 1.97 -5.96
C ALA A 30 7.58 1.55 -5.47
N VAL A 31 7.83 1.61 -4.15
CA VAL A 31 9.08 1.12 -3.54
C VAL A 31 9.25 -0.39 -3.77
N ALA A 32 8.20 -1.18 -3.57
CA ALA A 32 8.25 -2.62 -3.82
C ALA A 32 8.56 -2.93 -5.29
N ARG A 33 8.00 -2.15 -6.23
CA ARG A 33 8.30 -2.25 -7.66
C ARG A 33 9.75 -1.88 -7.98
N LEU A 34 10.24 -0.77 -7.42
CA LEU A 34 11.60 -0.25 -7.62
C LEU A 34 12.64 -1.27 -7.15
N LEU A 35 12.41 -1.86 -5.98
CA LEU A 35 13.34 -2.78 -5.33
C LEU A 35 13.11 -4.25 -5.71
N ASN A 36 12.14 -4.53 -6.58
CA ASN A 36 11.73 -5.88 -6.99
C ASN A 36 11.45 -6.80 -5.77
N LEU A 37 10.60 -6.31 -4.88
CA LEU A 37 10.20 -6.97 -3.63
C LEU A 37 8.83 -7.62 -3.76
N THR A 38 8.53 -8.56 -2.87
CA THR A 38 7.17 -9.05 -2.68
C THR A 38 6.53 -8.25 -1.57
N LEU A 39 5.44 -7.56 -1.86
CA LEU A 39 4.69 -6.79 -0.87
C LEU A 39 3.70 -7.72 -0.15
N VAL A 40 3.54 -7.57 1.16
CA VAL A 40 2.37 -8.10 1.87
C VAL A 40 1.29 -7.02 1.90
N VAL A 41 0.02 -7.40 1.76
CA VAL A 41 -1.11 -6.45 1.85
C VAL A 41 -0.90 -5.50 3.04
N PRO A 42 -0.91 -4.17 2.81
CA PRO A 42 -0.59 -3.19 3.84
C PRO A 42 -1.45 -3.29 5.09
N GLU A 43 -0.83 -3.06 6.25
CA GLU A 43 -1.54 -2.86 7.51
C GLU A 43 -1.88 -1.38 7.67
N LEU A 44 -3.05 -1.09 8.21
CA LEU A 44 -3.49 0.28 8.50
C LEU A 44 -3.34 0.54 9.99
N ASP A 45 -2.76 1.69 10.35
CA ASP A 45 -2.74 2.15 11.73
C ASP A 45 -4.15 2.56 12.16
N LYS A 46 -4.61 1.96 13.25
CA LYS A 46 -5.95 2.12 13.83
C LYS A 46 -5.93 2.90 15.14
N THR A 47 -4.78 3.42 15.54
CA THR A 47 -4.55 3.93 16.90
C THR A 47 -4.22 5.41 16.94
N SER A 48 -3.57 5.95 15.90
CA SER A 48 -3.01 7.31 15.98
C SER A 48 -3.99 8.43 15.61
N PHE A 49 -4.90 8.21 14.67
CA PHE A 49 -5.74 9.29 14.12
C PHE A 49 -7.22 8.93 13.95
N TRP A 50 -7.56 7.63 13.93
CA TRP A 50 -8.91 7.13 13.68
C TRP A 50 -9.27 6.15 14.78
N ALA A 51 -10.38 6.36 15.47
CA ALA A 51 -10.93 5.41 16.44
C ALA A 51 -11.76 4.30 15.74
N ASP A 52 -11.31 3.88 14.56
CA ASP A 52 -11.99 2.88 13.73
C ASP A 52 -11.14 1.60 13.66
N PRO A 53 -11.69 0.44 14.02
CA PRO A 53 -10.93 -0.82 14.06
C PRO A 53 -10.77 -1.48 12.68
N SER A 54 -11.26 -0.88 11.59
CA SER A 54 -11.24 -1.43 10.24
C SER A 54 -9.80 -1.62 9.73
N GLY A 55 -9.50 -2.83 9.26
CA GLY A 55 -8.29 -3.14 8.53
C GLY A 55 -8.39 -2.82 7.04
N PHE A 56 -7.33 -3.14 6.31
CA PHE A 56 -7.29 -2.98 4.86
C PHE A 56 -8.45 -3.72 4.17
N GLU A 57 -8.76 -4.93 4.60
CA GLU A 57 -9.78 -5.78 3.95
C GLU A 57 -11.23 -5.38 4.25
N ASP A 58 -11.44 -4.55 5.26
CA ASP A 58 -12.76 -3.97 5.57
C ASP A 58 -13.05 -2.76 4.66
N ILE A 59 -12.00 -2.04 4.24
CA ILE A 59 -12.09 -0.81 3.44
C ILE A 59 -11.90 -1.09 1.94
N PHE A 60 -10.90 -1.88 1.57
CA PHE A 60 -10.50 -2.12 0.18
C PHE A 60 -10.68 -3.58 -0.25
N ASP A 61 -11.05 -3.79 -1.52
CA ASP A 61 -11.13 -5.13 -2.10
C ASP A 61 -9.72 -5.71 -2.31
N VAL A 62 -9.31 -6.60 -1.40
CA VAL A 62 -7.99 -7.25 -1.41
C VAL A 62 -7.73 -8.05 -2.70
N ARG A 63 -8.75 -8.73 -3.24
CA ARG A 63 -8.55 -9.54 -4.46
C ARG A 63 -8.30 -8.62 -5.64
N HIS A 64 -9.13 -7.59 -5.79
CA HIS A 64 -8.96 -6.58 -6.82
C HIS A 64 -7.60 -5.87 -6.70
N PHE A 65 -7.16 -5.51 -5.48
CA PHE A 65 -5.86 -4.89 -5.25
C PHE A 65 -4.69 -5.78 -5.72
N ILE A 66 -4.72 -7.08 -5.41
CA ILE A 66 -3.69 -8.03 -5.84
C ILE A 66 -3.74 -8.24 -7.35
N ASP A 67 -4.93 -8.49 -7.90
CA ASP A 67 -5.10 -8.85 -9.31
C ASP A 67 -4.82 -7.68 -10.26
N SER A 68 -5.20 -6.46 -9.89
CA SER A 68 -4.96 -5.25 -10.70
C SER A 68 -3.48 -4.83 -10.75
N LEU A 69 -2.65 -5.30 -9.80
CA LEU A 69 -1.23 -4.96 -9.69
C LEU A 69 -0.29 -6.12 -10.01
N ARG A 70 -0.83 -7.30 -10.39
CA ARG A 70 -0.08 -8.54 -10.61
C ARG A 70 1.08 -8.44 -11.60
N ASP A 71 0.99 -7.54 -12.58
CA ASP A 71 2.00 -7.36 -13.63
C ASP A 71 3.08 -6.34 -13.23
N GLU A 72 2.86 -5.62 -12.13
CA GLU A 72 3.76 -4.59 -11.60
C GLU A 72 4.51 -5.11 -10.37
N VAL A 73 3.80 -5.66 -9.39
CA VAL A 73 4.39 -6.12 -8.13
C VAL A 73 3.73 -7.42 -7.67
N ARG A 74 4.53 -8.32 -7.10
CA ARG A 74 3.99 -9.51 -6.45
C ARG A 74 3.45 -9.13 -5.08
N ILE A 75 2.18 -9.46 -4.82
CA ILE A 75 1.53 -9.16 -3.54
C ILE A 75 1.05 -10.45 -2.87
N PHE A 76 1.42 -10.66 -1.61
CA PHE A 76 0.86 -11.69 -0.76
C PHE A 76 -0.27 -11.14 0.10
N ARG A 77 -1.38 -11.88 0.18
CA ARG A 77 -2.46 -11.53 1.11
C ARG A 77 -2.01 -11.52 2.57
N ARG A 78 -1.16 -12.47 2.95
CA ARG A 78 -0.58 -12.61 4.30
C ARG A 78 0.85 -13.14 4.18
N LEU A 79 1.70 -12.83 5.16
CA LEU A 79 3.07 -13.34 5.20
C LEU A 79 3.06 -14.89 5.23
N PRO A 80 3.68 -15.58 4.25
CA PRO A 80 3.73 -17.04 4.25
C PRO A 80 4.43 -17.61 5.49
N LYS A 81 3.93 -18.74 6.02
CA LYS A 81 4.45 -19.39 7.25
C LYS A 81 5.96 -19.69 7.22
N ARG A 82 6.54 -19.89 6.03
CA ARG A 82 7.99 -20.11 5.85
C ARG A 82 8.85 -18.92 6.32
N TYR A 83 8.27 -17.74 6.43
CA TYR A 83 8.90 -16.52 6.95
C TYR A 83 8.51 -16.24 8.41
N SER A 84 7.91 -17.21 9.11
CA SER A 84 7.54 -17.05 10.52
C SER A 84 8.77 -17.12 11.42
N THR A 85 8.65 -16.53 12.62
CA THR A 85 9.67 -16.61 13.68
C THR A 85 9.99 -18.06 14.06
N LYS A 86 8.99 -18.95 13.99
CA LYS A 86 9.16 -20.40 14.23
C LYS A 86 10.05 -21.07 13.19
N SER A 87 10.18 -20.48 12.00
CA SER A 87 11.05 -20.94 10.92
C SER A 87 12.45 -20.28 10.97
N GLY A 88 12.79 -19.59 12.06
CA GLY A 88 14.11 -18.97 12.26
C GLY A 88 14.29 -17.60 11.59
N TYR A 89 13.24 -17.02 11.01
CA TYR A 89 13.29 -15.68 10.42
C TYR A 89 13.00 -14.61 11.48
N GLN A 90 13.88 -13.62 11.59
CA GLN A 90 13.65 -12.43 12.40
C GLN A 90 13.28 -11.26 11.48
N MET A 91 12.07 -10.74 11.66
CA MET A 91 11.61 -9.54 10.97
C MET A 91 12.43 -8.34 11.43
N PHE A 92 13.04 -7.63 10.47
CA PHE A 92 13.72 -6.37 10.76
C PHE A 92 12.76 -5.20 10.62
N GLN A 93 12.55 -4.46 11.70
CA GLN A 93 11.59 -3.35 11.72
C GLN A 93 12.32 -2.01 11.72
N MET A 94 11.92 -1.10 10.82
CA MET A 94 12.49 0.25 10.75
C MET A 94 11.55 1.25 10.05
N PRO A 95 11.60 2.54 10.39
CA PRO A 95 11.00 3.57 9.56
C PRO A 95 11.98 4.00 8.45
N PRO A 96 11.56 4.08 7.17
CA PRO A 96 12.38 4.74 6.16
C PRO A 96 12.59 6.23 6.50
N VAL A 97 13.61 6.85 5.92
CA VAL A 97 13.83 8.29 6.04
C VAL A 97 12.73 9.05 5.28
N SER A 98 12.30 10.19 5.81
CA SER A 98 11.25 11.01 5.18
C SER A 98 11.76 11.63 3.88
N TRP A 99 10.85 11.76 2.90
CA TRP A 99 11.11 12.40 1.60
C TRP A 99 12.31 11.85 0.83
N SER A 100 12.60 10.56 0.99
CA SER A 100 13.75 9.93 0.35
C SER A 100 13.51 9.63 -1.14
N ASP A 101 14.56 9.78 -1.94
CA ASP A 101 14.57 9.49 -3.37
C ASP A 101 14.84 8.00 -3.66
N ASP A 102 14.89 7.64 -4.94
CA ASP A 102 15.19 6.28 -5.39
C ASP A 102 16.61 5.82 -5.01
N ASN A 103 17.60 6.72 -5.01
CA ASN A 103 18.97 6.42 -4.58
C ASN A 103 19.03 5.92 -3.13
N TYR A 104 18.28 6.54 -2.21
CA TYR A 104 18.18 6.06 -0.83
C TYR A 104 17.64 4.62 -0.79
N TYR A 105 16.57 4.33 -1.52
CA TYR A 105 15.98 3.00 -1.52
C TYR A 105 16.92 1.95 -2.15
N LEU A 106 17.57 2.28 -3.26
CA LEU A 106 18.48 1.37 -3.95
C LEU A 106 19.76 1.10 -3.14
N ASN A 107 20.34 2.12 -2.52
CA ASN A 107 21.66 2.01 -1.89
C ASN A 107 21.61 1.71 -0.39
N GLN A 108 20.57 2.13 0.32
CA GLN A 108 20.46 1.93 1.78
C GLN A 108 19.42 0.88 2.17
N ILE A 109 18.29 0.84 1.47
CA ILE A 109 17.18 -0.07 1.84
C ILE A 109 17.35 -1.44 1.20
N LEU A 110 17.66 -1.53 -0.09
CA LEU A 110 17.81 -2.82 -0.79
C LEU A 110 18.79 -3.78 -0.10
N PRO A 111 19.98 -3.35 0.40
CA PRO A 111 20.89 -4.24 1.11
C PRO A 111 20.28 -4.88 2.37
N LEU A 112 19.31 -4.23 3.01
CA LEU A 112 18.66 -4.77 4.21
C LEU A 112 17.82 -6.01 3.90
N PHE A 113 17.25 -6.11 2.69
CA PHE A 113 16.51 -7.30 2.24
C PHE A 113 17.42 -8.48 1.97
N SER A 114 18.66 -8.23 1.53
CA SER A 114 19.68 -9.28 1.43
C SER A 114 20.04 -9.86 2.79
N LYS A 115 20.08 -9.00 3.84
CA LYS A 115 20.44 -9.39 5.21
C LYS A 115 19.29 -10.06 5.99
N HIS A 116 18.08 -9.51 5.94
CA HIS A 116 16.98 -9.94 6.83
C HIS A 116 15.87 -10.72 6.11
N LYS A 117 15.84 -10.74 4.78
CA LYS A 117 14.80 -11.32 3.89
C LYS A 117 13.38 -10.77 4.06
N VAL A 118 12.99 -10.39 5.29
CA VAL A 118 11.70 -9.79 5.66
C VAL A 118 11.99 -8.48 6.39
N VAL A 119 11.52 -7.38 5.82
CA VAL A 119 11.65 -6.04 6.42
C VAL A 119 10.25 -5.46 6.61
N HIS A 120 10.01 -4.89 7.78
CA HIS A 120 8.75 -4.23 8.14
C HIS A 120 8.99 -2.72 8.30
N PHE A 121 8.34 -1.94 7.44
CA PHE A 121 8.26 -0.50 7.65
C PHE A 121 7.14 -0.18 8.60
N ASN A 122 7.49 0.10 9.86
CA ASN A 122 6.52 0.40 10.92
C ASN A 122 5.95 1.82 10.86
N ARG A 123 6.41 2.64 9.91
CA ARG A 123 5.92 3.99 9.69
C ARG A 123 6.20 4.38 8.23
N THR A 124 5.16 4.74 7.47
CA THR A 124 5.27 4.98 6.02
C THR A 124 4.69 6.32 5.56
N ASP A 125 4.30 7.21 6.47
CA ASP A 125 3.92 8.58 6.15
C ASP A 125 5.07 9.37 5.51
N THR A 126 4.87 9.92 4.30
CA THR A 126 5.81 10.84 3.62
C THR A 126 7.23 10.29 3.47
N ARG A 127 7.37 9.01 3.10
CA ARG A 127 8.68 8.32 3.02
C ARG A 127 9.29 8.25 1.63
N LEU A 128 8.52 8.55 0.59
CA LEU A 128 9.00 8.60 -0.78
C LEU A 128 8.87 10.03 -1.31
N ALA A 129 9.93 10.54 -1.94
CA ALA A 129 9.95 11.87 -2.53
C ALA A 129 8.87 12.01 -3.60
N ASN A 130 8.21 13.17 -3.67
CA ASN A 130 7.21 13.44 -4.71
C ASN A 130 7.84 13.74 -6.07
N ASN A 131 9.04 14.31 -6.09
CA ASN A 131 9.75 14.74 -7.29
C ASN A 131 11.01 13.88 -7.49
N GLY A 132 11.59 13.94 -8.69
CA GLY A 132 12.84 13.25 -9.00
C GLY A 132 12.71 11.74 -9.27
N LEU A 133 11.52 11.15 -9.07
CA LEU A 133 11.27 9.74 -9.40
C LEU A 133 11.03 9.52 -10.90
N PRO A 134 11.41 8.35 -11.44
CA PRO A 134 11.06 7.94 -12.79
C PRO A 134 9.54 8.01 -13.07
N LEU A 135 9.18 8.43 -14.29
CA LEU A 135 7.79 8.57 -14.72
C LEU A 135 6.99 7.26 -14.59
N SER A 136 7.64 6.10 -14.75
CA SER A 136 7.02 4.78 -14.57
C SER A 136 6.54 4.57 -13.13
N LEU A 137 7.31 4.99 -12.12
CA LEU A 137 6.90 4.90 -10.72
C LEU A 137 5.76 5.87 -10.41
N GLN A 138 5.78 7.08 -10.96
CA GLN A 138 4.68 8.03 -10.80
C GLN A 138 3.38 7.49 -11.40
N ARG A 139 3.45 6.93 -12.61
CA ARG A 139 2.30 6.26 -13.25
C ARG A 139 1.79 5.09 -12.42
N LEU A 140 2.68 4.32 -11.79
CA LEU A 140 2.30 3.25 -10.89
C LEU A 140 1.58 3.79 -9.64
N ARG A 141 2.10 4.83 -8.99
CA ARG A 141 1.42 5.49 -7.84
C ARG A 141 0.00 5.91 -8.21
N CYS A 142 -0.18 6.54 -9.37
CA CYS A 142 -1.51 6.90 -9.88
C CYS A 142 -2.40 5.68 -10.11
N ARG A 143 -1.89 4.63 -10.76
CA ARG A 143 -2.64 3.39 -10.98
C ARG A 143 -3.08 2.77 -9.65
N VAL A 144 -2.19 2.69 -8.66
CA VAL A 144 -2.52 2.16 -7.34
C VAL A 144 -3.64 2.98 -6.70
N ASN A 145 -3.52 4.32 -6.69
CA ASN A 145 -4.50 5.18 -6.04
C ASN A 145 -5.90 5.11 -6.69
N PHE A 146 -5.97 5.17 -8.03
CA PHE A 146 -7.24 5.32 -8.75
C PHE A 146 -7.83 4.01 -9.25
N GLN A 147 -7.01 2.98 -9.46
CA GLN A 147 -7.46 1.69 -9.98
C GLN A 147 -7.26 0.55 -8.99
N GLY A 148 -6.14 0.52 -8.25
CA GLY A 148 -5.83 -0.57 -7.31
C GLY A 148 -6.61 -0.50 -6.01
N LEU A 149 -6.74 0.69 -5.42
CA LEU A 149 -7.43 0.93 -4.15
C LEU A 149 -8.94 1.15 -4.35
N LYS A 150 -9.61 0.09 -4.79
CA LYS A 150 -11.07 0.04 -4.90
C LYS A 150 -11.70 -0.31 -3.55
N PHE A 151 -12.77 0.38 -3.16
CA PHE A 151 -13.48 0.04 -1.93
C PHE A 151 -14.13 -1.34 -2.01
N THR A 152 -14.44 -1.93 -0.86
CA THR A 152 -15.16 -3.20 -0.80
C THR A 152 -16.52 -3.10 -1.51
N PRO A 153 -17.04 -4.21 -2.08
CA PRO A 153 -18.34 -4.21 -2.75
C PRO A 153 -19.47 -3.67 -1.88
N GLN A 154 -19.43 -3.92 -0.56
CA GLN A 154 -20.44 -3.41 0.36
C GLN A 154 -20.44 -1.87 0.41
N LEU A 155 -19.26 -1.25 0.51
CA LEU A 155 -19.12 0.21 0.52
C LEU A 155 -19.49 0.85 -0.82
N GLU A 156 -19.10 0.23 -1.94
CA GLU A 156 -19.45 0.69 -3.29
C GLU A 156 -20.97 0.65 -3.53
N VAL A 157 -21.65 -0.43 -3.10
CA VAL A 157 -23.11 -0.56 -3.21
C VAL A 157 -23.81 0.49 -2.35
N LEU A 158 -23.33 0.72 -1.12
CA LEU A 158 -23.88 1.73 -0.24
C LEU A 158 -23.73 3.14 -0.83
N GLY A 159 -22.54 3.48 -1.31
CA GLY A 159 -22.27 4.76 -1.97
C GLY A 159 -23.13 4.97 -3.21
N SER A 160 -23.23 3.95 -4.07
CA SER A 160 -24.08 3.99 -5.27
C SER A 160 -25.56 4.16 -4.93
N LYS A 161 -26.04 3.51 -3.87
CA LYS A 161 -27.42 3.66 -3.38
C LYS A 161 -27.68 5.10 -2.92
N LEU A 162 -26.75 5.71 -2.18
CA LEU A 162 -26.87 7.09 -1.72
C LEU A 162 -26.95 8.06 -2.90
N VAL A 163 -26.03 7.93 -3.87
CA VAL A 163 -26.01 8.78 -5.08
C VAL A 163 -27.31 8.63 -5.86
N ARG A 164 -27.80 7.40 -6.06
CA ARG A 164 -29.06 7.15 -6.77
C ARG A 164 -30.25 7.82 -6.08
N MET A 165 -30.31 7.79 -4.75
CA MET A 165 -31.38 8.44 -3.98
C MET A 165 -31.35 9.97 -4.13
N LEU A 166 -30.16 10.57 -4.18
CA LEU A 166 -30.02 12.01 -4.42
C LEU A 166 -30.46 12.37 -5.84
N GLN A 167 -30.03 11.62 -6.85
CA GLN A 167 -30.40 11.82 -8.25
C GLN A 167 -31.91 11.73 -8.48
N GLN A 168 -32.60 10.83 -7.77
CA GLN A 168 -34.07 10.72 -7.83
C GLN A 168 -34.81 11.96 -7.32
N ARG A 169 -34.17 12.81 -6.50
CA ARG A 169 -34.76 14.06 -6.01
C ARG A 169 -34.45 15.26 -6.90
N GLY A 170 -33.58 15.09 -7.91
CA GLY A 170 -33.16 16.13 -8.84
C GLY A 170 -31.64 16.31 -8.88
N PRO A 171 -31.15 17.28 -9.67
CA PRO A 171 -29.74 17.64 -9.70
C PRO A 171 -29.24 18.05 -8.32
N PHE A 172 -28.00 17.68 -7.98
CA PHE A 172 -27.38 18.01 -6.70
C PHE A 172 -25.92 18.43 -6.89
N VAL A 173 -25.38 19.15 -5.90
CA VAL A 173 -23.96 19.51 -5.80
C VAL A 173 -23.38 18.82 -4.57
N ALA A 174 -22.21 18.22 -4.71
CA ALA A 174 -21.45 17.65 -3.60
C ALA A 174 -20.24 18.54 -3.30
N LEU A 175 -20.09 18.93 -2.04
CA LEU A 175 -18.98 19.77 -1.56
C LEU A 175 -18.29 19.05 -0.40
N HIS A 176 -16.98 18.82 -0.52
CA HIS A 176 -16.17 18.31 0.57
C HIS A 176 -15.50 19.48 1.30
N LEU A 177 -16.05 19.85 2.46
CA LEU A 177 -15.49 20.85 3.37
C LEU A 177 -14.69 20.13 4.45
N ARG A 178 -13.43 20.53 4.63
CA ARG A 178 -12.48 19.93 5.57
C ARG A 178 -12.33 20.76 6.83
#